data_AF-A0A8J2L346-F1
#
_entry.id   AF-A0A8J2L346-F1
#
_cell.length_a   1.000
_cell.length_b   1.000
_cell.length_c   1.000
_cell.angle_alpha   90.00
_cell.angle_beta   90.00
_cell.angle_gamma   90.00
#
_symmetry.space_group_name_H-M   'P 1'
#
loop_
_entity.id
_entity.type
_entity.pdbx_description
1 polymer ?
#
loop_
_entity_poly.entity_id
_entity_poly.type
_entity_poly.pdbx_seq_one_letter_code
_entity_poly.pdbx_strand_id
1 'polypeptide(L)'
;MEPSTEQDISDLLEWKPPEKFKQQYPSYLSGYDYDNRAVIVILTGKWDTQKIAEEEGQDLKDFLRRNHQFIERIKNGYYRRRVNESERGSNDDEIVIIMDYDGFDFRQVQSQKNTMLAMKFLEQLESCYDKFAYGFIVNANSLVDQMLSLGKPLMGQFIERMEIHGTNPRKFIPQILKKIPRSQLNATYGG
;
A
#
# COMPACT_ATOMS: atom_id res chain seq x y z
N MET A 1 -9.55 11.11 8.96
CA MET A 1 -10.82 11.69 8.49
C MET A 1 -11.00 11.20 7.08
N GLU A 2 -11.97 10.31 6.87
CA GLU A 2 -12.40 9.96 5.52
C GLU A 2 -13.06 11.20 4.91
N PRO A 3 -12.70 11.59 3.67
CA PRO A 3 -13.42 12.62 2.95
C PRO A 3 -14.85 12.13 2.70
N SER A 4 -15.84 12.86 3.19
CA SER A 4 -17.26 12.46 3.16
C SER A 4 -18.03 13.09 1.99
N THR A 5 -17.37 13.94 1.19
CA THR A 5 -17.99 14.62 0.04
C THR A 5 -17.09 14.59 -1.20
N GLU A 6 -17.68 14.69 -2.41
CA GLU A 6 -16.93 14.81 -3.67
C GLU A 6 -15.98 16.02 -3.67
N GLN A 7 -16.34 17.08 -2.94
CA GLN A 7 -15.52 18.28 -2.81
C GLN A 7 -14.26 18.02 -1.97
N ASP A 8 -14.38 17.25 -0.88
CA ASP A 8 -13.23 16.84 -0.07
C ASP A 8 -12.24 15.97 -0.87
N ILE A 9 -12.75 15.14 -1.78
CA ILE A 9 -11.92 14.33 -2.69
C ILE A 9 -11.21 15.23 -3.71
N SER A 10 -11.91 16.20 -4.32
CA SER A 10 -11.29 17.14 -5.26
C SER A 10 -10.16 17.95 -4.60
N ASP A 11 -10.42 18.51 -3.42
CA ASP A 11 -9.44 19.27 -2.65
C ASP A 11 -8.25 18.39 -2.22
N LEU A 12 -8.51 17.12 -1.92
CA LEU A 12 -7.46 16.15 -1.65
C LEU A 12 -6.60 15.88 -2.88
N LEU A 13 -7.16 15.74 -4.09
CA LEU A 13 -6.40 15.46 -5.31
C LEU A 13 -5.50 16.62 -5.72
N GLU A 14 -5.95 17.86 -5.51
CA GLU A 14 -5.21 19.10 -5.83
C GLU A 14 -4.10 19.43 -4.83
N TRP A 15 -4.22 18.95 -3.60
CA TRP A 15 -3.22 19.16 -2.56
C TRP A 15 -1.82 18.68 -3.01
N LYS A 16 -0.77 19.43 -2.71
CA LYS A 16 0.60 19.07 -3.08
C LYS A 16 1.32 18.50 -1.86
N PRO A 17 1.59 17.18 -1.83
CA PRO A 17 2.32 16.60 -0.72
C PRO A 17 3.75 17.17 -0.69
N PRO A 18 4.31 17.42 0.51
CA PRO A 18 5.73 17.66 0.69
C PRO A 18 6.59 16.61 -0.03
N GLU A 19 7.61 17.05 -0.77
CA GLU A 19 8.44 16.17 -1.61
C GLU A 19 9.17 15.10 -0.78
N LYS A 20 9.44 15.38 0.50
CA LYS A 20 10.04 14.44 1.47
C LYS A 20 9.32 13.09 1.53
N PHE A 21 8.00 13.08 1.35
CA PHE A 21 7.20 11.85 1.46
C PHE A 21 7.46 10.86 0.33
N LYS A 22 7.89 11.31 -0.85
CA LYS A 22 8.26 10.38 -1.94
C LYS A 22 9.53 9.59 -1.59
N GLN A 23 10.46 10.22 -0.88
CA GLN A 23 11.72 9.62 -0.46
C GLN A 23 11.53 8.74 0.78
N GLN A 24 10.68 9.16 1.71
CA GLN A 24 10.41 8.42 2.95
C GLN A 24 9.48 7.21 2.74
N TYR A 25 8.57 7.26 1.74
CA TYR A 25 7.56 6.23 1.46
C TYR A 25 7.49 5.85 -0.01
N PRO A 26 8.53 5.19 -0.53
CA PRO A 26 8.53 4.71 -1.89
C PRO A 26 7.35 3.76 -2.15
N SER A 27 6.50 4.17 -3.09
CA SER A 27 5.38 3.40 -3.63
C SER A 27 5.13 3.81 -5.07
N TYR A 28 4.58 2.91 -5.88
CA TYR A 28 4.27 3.19 -7.28
C TYR A 28 3.15 2.28 -7.82
N LEU A 29 2.55 2.72 -8.93
CA LEU A 29 1.62 1.91 -9.72
C LEU A 29 2.45 1.01 -10.65
N SER A 30 2.28 -0.30 -10.54
CA SER A 30 2.97 -1.27 -11.41
C SER A 30 2.23 -1.47 -12.72
N GLY A 31 0.91 -1.66 -12.65
CA GLY A 31 0.07 -2.04 -13.78
C GLY A 31 -1.30 -2.49 -13.30
N TYR A 32 -1.87 -3.50 -13.95
CA TYR A 32 -3.21 -4.02 -13.68
C TYR A 32 -3.23 -5.55 -13.54
N ASP A 33 -4.17 -6.07 -12.75
CA ASP A 33 -4.42 -7.51 -12.65
C ASP A 33 -5.30 -8.04 -13.80
N TYR A 34 -5.61 -9.34 -13.82
CA TYR A 34 -6.47 -9.92 -14.89
C TYR A 34 -7.91 -9.40 -14.89
N ASP A 35 -8.40 -8.86 -13.77
CA ASP A 35 -9.71 -8.23 -13.65
C ASP A 35 -9.63 -6.70 -13.82
N ASN A 36 -8.49 -6.20 -14.31
CA ASN A 36 -8.18 -4.80 -14.53
C ASN A 36 -8.08 -3.94 -13.26
N ARG A 37 -7.94 -4.53 -12.07
CA ARG A 37 -7.71 -3.78 -10.83
C ARG A 37 -6.30 -3.22 -10.80
N ALA A 38 -6.14 -1.99 -10.33
CA ALA A 38 -4.83 -1.34 -10.25
C ALA A 38 -3.91 -2.04 -9.25
N VAL A 39 -2.67 -2.32 -9.65
CA VAL A 39 -1.65 -2.98 -8.83
C VAL A 39 -0.69 -1.94 -8.27
N ILE A 40 -0.73 -1.77 -6.96
CA ILE A 40 0.13 -0.86 -6.20
C ILE A 40 1.26 -1.65 -5.56
N VAL A 41 2.49 -1.15 -5.71
CA VAL A 41 3.65 -1.65 -4.97
C VAL A 41 4.02 -0.65 -3.88
N ILE A 42 4.14 -1.11 -2.65
CA ILE A 42 4.65 -0.36 -1.50
C ILE A 42 5.97 -1.00 -1.08
N LEU A 43 7.06 -0.23 -1.14
CA LEU A 43 8.39 -0.69 -0.78
C LEU A 43 8.66 -0.46 0.72
N THR A 44 7.91 -1.14 1.59
CA THR A 44 7.94 -0.98 3.05
C THR A 44 9.33 -1.18 3.66
N GLY A 45 10.12 -2.11 3.12
CA GLY A 45 11.50 -2.34 3.56
C GLY A 45 12.48 -1.20 3.21
N LYS A 46 12.06 -0.21 2.42
CA LYS A 46 12.87 0.96 2.04
C LYS A 46 12.45 2.24 2.77
N TRP A 47 11.51 2.15 3.72
CA TRP A 47 11.02 3.31 4.45
C TRP A 47 12.02 3.80 5.49
N ASP A 48 12.22 5.12 5.54
CA ASP A 48 13.02 5.78 6.59
C ASP A 48 12.14 6.07 7.82
N THR A 49 11.75 5.01 8.53
CA THR A 49 10.78 5.09 9.64
C THR A 49 11.28 5.94 10.79
N GLN A 50 12.60 6.14 10.93
CA GLN A 50 13.15 7.00 11.96
C GLN A 50 12.80 8.47 11.67
N LYS A 51 13.12 8.96 10.47
CA LYS A 51 12.76 10.33 10.09
C LYS A 51 11.27 10.56 10.14
N ILE A 52 10.49 9.54 9.80
CA ILE A 52 9.04 9.59 9.90
C ILE A 52 8.59 9.68 11.35
N ALA A 53 9.12 8.83 12.23
CA ALA A 53 8.69 8.80 13.62
C ALA A 53 9.08 10.07 14.39
N GLU A 54 10.07 10.81 13.89
CA GLU A 54 10.44 12.15 14.34
C GLU A 54 9.46 13.23 13.87
N GLU A 55 8.55 12.93 12.93
CA GLU A 55 7.49 13.84 12.49
C GLU A 55 6.39 13.96 13.56
N GLU A 56 6.03 15.19 13.91
CA GLU A 56 5.01 15.48 14.91
C GLU A 56 3.95 16.44 14.36
N GLY A 57 2.75 16.41 14.96
CA GLY A 57 1.67 17.35 14.63
C GLY A 57 1.19 17.26 13.19
N GLN A 58 1.50 18.29 12.39
CA GLN A 58 0.99 18.46 11.02
C GLN A 58 1.63 17.46 10.05
N ASP A 59 2.89 17.11 10.24
CA ASP A 59 3.61 16.21 9.33
C ASP A 59 3.02 14.80 9.30
N LEU A 60 2.64 14.26 10.46
CA LEU A 60 1.95 12.96 10.54
C LEU A 60 0.57 13.01 9.89
N LYS A 61 -0.16 14.12 10.02
CA LYS A 61 -1.46 14.30 9.34
C LYS A 61 -1.29 14.38 7.83
N ASP A 62 -0.28 15.12 7.37
CA ASP A 62 0.04 15.25 5.95
C ASP A 62 0.51 13.92 5.35
N PHE A 63 1.22 13.09 6.13
CA PHE A 63 1.55 11.72 5.74
C PHE A 63 0.29 10.88 5.50
N LEU A 64 -0.62 10.83 6.47
CA LEU A 64 -1.87 10.07 6.34
C LEU A 64 -2.72 10.60 5.17
N ARG A 65 -2.76 11.92 4.99
CA ARG A 65 -3.42 12.60 3.86
C ARG A 65 -2.80 12.21 2.52
N ARG A 66 -1.46 12.14 2.42
CA ARG A 66 -0.74 11.71 1.22
C ARG A 66 -1.05 10.27 0.83
N ASN A 67 -1.14 9.36 1.80
CA ASN A 67 -1.53 7.97 1.50
C ASN A 67 -2.96 7.89 0.96
N HIS A 68 -3.90 8.63 1.58
CA HIS A 68 -5.26 8.71 1.10
C HIS A 68 -5.32 9.31 -0.32
N GLN A 69 -4.60 10.41 -0.55
CA GLN A 69 -4.51 11.04 -1.87
C GLN A 69 -3.95 10.08 -2.91
N PHE A 70 -2.92 9.28 -2.57
CA PHE A 70 -2.32 8.33 -3.50
C PHE A 70 -3.33 7.28 -3.96
N ILE A 71 -4.11 6.73 -3.02
CA ILE A 71 -5.20 5.79 -3.33
C ILE A 71 -6.23 6.48 -4.22
N GLU A 72 -6.72 7.66 -3.86
CA GLU A 72 -7.75 8.38 -4.62
C GLU A 72 -7.27 8.84 -6.01
N ARG A 73 -5.98 9.17 -6.17
CA ARG A 73 -5.38 9.49 -7.48
C ARG A 73 -5.38 8.27 -8.40
N ILE A 74 -5.11 7.09 -7.85
CA ILE A 74 -5.14 5.85 -8.62
C ILE A 74 -6.57 5.55 -9.04
N LYS A 75 -7.55 5.68 -8.13
CA LYS A 75 -8.97 5.54 -8.46
C LYS A 75 -9.41 6.52 -9.55
N ASN A 76 -9.13 7.82 -9.38
CA ASN A 76 -9.56 8.86 -10.32
C ASN A 76 -8.84 8.81 -11.67
N GLY A 77 -7.52 8.58 -11.68
CA GLY A 77 -6.75 8.42 -12.92
C GLY A 77 -7.19 7.21 -13.73
N TYR A 78 -7.62 6.15 -13.03
CA TYR A 78 -8.18 4.94 -13.61
C TYR A 78 -9.63 5.14 -14.11
N TYR A 79 -10.50 5.76 -13.31
CA TYR A 79 -11.88 6.10 -13.67
C TYR A 79 -11.95 6.88 -14.98
N ARG A 80 -11.04 7.84 -15.16
CA ARG A 80 -10.96 8.67 -16.38
C ARG A 80 -10.47 7.92 -17.62
N ARG A 81 -9.71 6.82 -17.49
CA ARG A 81 -9.32 5.99 -18.65
C ARG A 81 -10.48 5.09 -19.10
N ARG A 82 -11.19 4.43 -18.18
CA ARG A 82 -12.32 3.54 -18.52
C ARG A 82 -13.54 4.26 -19.11
N VAL A 83 -13.84 5.48 -18.69
CA VAL A 83 -14.95 6.27 -19.29
C VAL A 83 -14.72 6.51 -20.79
N ASN A 84 -13.46 6.56 -21.24
CA ASN A 84 -13.12 6.67 -22.65
C ASN A 84 -13.12 5.31 -23.39
N GLU A 85 -13.19 4.19 -22.67
CA GLU A 85 -13.06 2.82 -23.21
C GLU A 85 -14.34 1.97 -23.09
N SER A 86 -15.49 2.55 -22.71
CA SER A 86 -16.83 1.91 -22.78
C SER A 86 -17.07 0.69 -21.87
N GLU A 87 -16.16 0.36 -20.95
CA GLU A 87 -16.28 -0.81 -20.09
C GLU A 87 -16.37 -0.40 -18.62
N ARG A 88 -17.60 -0.34 -18.08
CA ARG A 88 -17.84 -0.28 -16.63
C ARG A 88 -18.03 -1.71 -16.11
N GLY A 89 -17.17 -2.14 -15.20
CA GLY A 89 -17.31 -3.41 -14.47
C GLY A 89 -17.74 -3.15 -13.03
N SER A 90 -18.43 -4.10 -12.39
CA SER A 90 -18.98 -3.93 -11.03
C SER A 90 -17.93 -3.90 -9.91
N ASN A 91 -16.63 -4.10 -10.20
CA ASN A 91 -15.54 -4.18 -9.22
C ASN A 91 -14.56 -2.98 -9.33
N ASP A 92 -15.02 -1.86 -9.89
CA ASP A 92 -14.19 -0.71 -10.31
C ASP A 92 -13.52 0.09 -9.17
N ASP A 93 -13.83 -0.23 -7.91
CA ASP A 93 -13.33 0.50 -6.74
C ASP A 93 -12.22 -0.20 -5.96
N GLU A 94 -11.91 -1.46 -6.30
CA GLU A 94 -10.93 -2.26 -5.57
C GLU A 94 -9.53 -2.18 -6.20
N ILE A 95 -8.51 -2.20 -5.35
CA ILE A 95 -7.09 -2.22 -5.72
C ILE A 95 -6.40 -3.51 -5.27
N VAL A 96 -5.30 -3.84 -5.94
CA VAL A 96 -4.39 -4.93 -5.57
C VAL A 96 -3.11 -4.32 -5.00
N ILE A 97 -2.61 -4.89 -3.91
CA ILE A 97 -1.42 -4.37 -3.23
C ILE A 97 -0.31 -5.41 -3.13
N ILE A 98 0.93 -4.99 -3.41
CA ILE A 98 2.16 -5.74 -3.13
C ILE A 98 2.95 -4.93 -2.10
N MET A 99 3.07 -5.46 -0.90
CA MET A 99 3.91 -4.89 0.16
C MET A 99 5.24 -5.62 0.18
N ASP A 100 6.30 -4.93 -0.22
CA ASP A 100 7.65 -5.47 -0.29
C ASP A 100 8.47 -5.08 0.93
N TYR A 101 8.84 -6.08 1.72
CA TYR A 101 9.64 -5.94 2.93
C TYR A 101 11.14 -6.17 2.69
N ASP A 102 11.62 -6.18 1.44
CA ASP A 102 13.04 -6.25 1.15
C ASP A 102 13.81 -5.05 1.75
N GLY A 103 14.76 -5.35 2.63
CA GLY A 103 15.50 -4.35 3.42
C GLY A 103 14.87 -4.03 4.77
N PHE A 104 13.73 -4.63 5.12
CA PHE A 104 13.09 -4.41 6.41
C PHE A 104 13.96 -4.95 7.56
N ASP A 105 14.30 -4.07 8.51
CA ASP A 105 15.21 -4.40 9.60
C ASP A 105 14.76 -3.87 10.97
N PHE A 106 15.53 -4.23 12.00
CA PHE A 106 15.22 -3.89 13.38
C PHE A 106 15.17 -2.37 13.64
N ARG A 107 15.91 -1.55 12.88
CA ARG A 107 15.89 -0.09 13.05
C ARG A 107 14.50 0.46 12.77
N GLN A 108 13.71 -0.22 11.94
CA GLN A 108 12.35 0.18 11.63
C GLN A 108 11.34 -0.09 12.75
N VAL A 109 11.73 -0.81 13.81
CA VAL A 109 10.84 -1.21 14.91
C VAL A 109 11.48 -1.11 16.29
N GLN A 110 12.71 -0.60 16.39
CA GLN A 110 13.48 -0.56 17.64
C GLN A 110 12.96 0.47 18.65
N SER A 111 12.34 1.55 18.18
CA SER A 111 11.89 2.66 19.03
C SER A 111 10.38 2.61 19.24
N GLN A 112 9.91 3.06 20.40
CA GLN A 112 8.46 3.16 20.67
C GLN A 112 7.74 3.99 19.62
N LYS A 113 8.36 5.08 19.14
CA LYS A 113 7.79 5.93 18.09
C LYS A 113 7.67 5.17 16.76
N ASN A 114 8.69 4.39 16.38
CA ASN A 114 8.67 3.57 15.16
C ASN A 114 7.60 2.47 15.24
N THR A 115 7.49 1.80 16.38
CA THR A 115 6.45 0.79 16.61
C THR A 115 5.06 1.40 16.54
N MET A 116 4.84 2.56 17.17
CA MET A 116 3.55 3.27 17.11
C MET A 116 3.20 3.70 15.68
N LEU A 117 4.18 4.18 14.91
CA LEU A 117 4.00 4.52 13.51
C LEU A 117 3.55 3.29 12.70
N ALA A 118 4.22 2.15 12.89
CA ALA A 118 3.83 0.91 12.24
C ALA A 118 2.40 0.50 12.61
N MET A 119 2.02 0.58 13.89
CA MET A 119 0.65 0.27 14.33
C MET A 119 -0.39 1.21 13.69
N LYS A 120 -0.12 2.52 13.63
CA LYS A 120 -1.00 3.48 12.94
C LYS A 120 -1.14 3.20 11.45
N PHE A 121 -0.08 2.74 10.81
CA PHE A 121 -0.12 2.35 9.41
C PHE A 121 -0.98 1.09 9.21
N LEU A 122 -0.88 0.11 10.12
CA LEU A 122 -1.75 -1.08 10.10
C LEU A 122 -3.22 -0.71 10.32
N GLU A 123 -3.52 0.17 11.29
CA GLU A 123 -4.87 0.70 11.52
C GLU A 123 -5.40 1.42 10.27
N GLN A 124 -4.55 2.17 9.57
CA GLN A 124 -4.93 2.83 8.32
C GLN A 124 -5.27 1.82 7.22
N LEU A 125 -4.45 0.79 7.04
CA LEU A 125 -4.71 -0.28 6.07
C LEU A 125 -6.02 -1.00 6.38
N GLU A 126 -6.24 -1.33 7.66
CA GLU A 126 -7.50 -1.92 8.12
C GLU A 126 -8.67 -0.96 7.88
N SER A 127 -8.55 0.35 8.10
CA SER A 127 -9.66 1.28 7.88
C SER A 127 -10.10 1.39 6.41
N CYS A 128 -9.23 1.03 5.48
CA CYS A 128 -9.51 1.03 4.04
C CYS A 128 -9.61 -0.39 3.46
N TYR A 129 -9.84 -1.42 4.30
CA TYR A 129 -9.81 -2.83 3.89
C TYR A 129 -10.78 -3.14 2.74
N ASP A 130 -11.92 -2.47 2.71
CA ASP A 130 -12.97 -2.58 1.70
C ASP A 130 -12.52 -2.12 0.31
N LYS A 131 -11.47 -1.29 0.26
CA LYS A 131 -10.84 -0.83 -0.98
C LYS A 131 -9.87 -1.84 -1.58
N PHE A 132 -9.48 -2.91 -0.88
CA PHE A 132 -8.50 -3.88 -1.39
C PHE A 132 -9.16 -5.18 -1.84
N ALA A 133 -8.98 -5.61 -3.09
CA ALA A 133 -9.47 -6.92 -3.52
C ALA A 133 -8.68 -8.06 -2.87
N TYR A 134 -7.35 -7.98 -2.95
CA TYR A 134 -6.39 -8.89 -2.36
C TYR A 134 -5.00 -8.26 -2.39
N GLY A 135 -4.02 -8.90 -1.74
CA GLY A 135 -2.63 -8.46 -1.85
C GLY A 135 -1.61 -9.52 -1.48
N PHE A 136 -0.35 -9.12 -1.61
CA PHE A 136 0.81 -9.95 -1.30
C PHE A 136 1.72 -9.20 -0.33
N ILE A 137 2.11 -9.85 0.76
CA ILE A 137 3.26 -9.44 1.57
C ILE A 137 4.43 -10.30 1.10
N VAL A 138 5.45 -9.71 0.50
CA VAL A 138 6.63 -10.42 -0.03
C VAL A 138 7.90 -9.98 0.66
N ASN A 139 8.93 -10.82 0.56
CA ASN A 139 10.19 -10.61 1.26
C ASN A 139 10.02 -10.48 2.78
N ALA A 140 8.98 -11.14 3.33
CA ALA A 140 8.75 -11.17 4.77
C ALA A 140 9.88 -11.97 5.45
N ASN A 141 10.62 -11.31 6.34
CA ASN A 141 11.56 -11.96 7.23
C ASN A 141 10.90 -12.20 8.60
N SER A 142 11.62 -12.83 9.52
CA SER A 142 11.09 -13.14 10.86
C SER A 142 10.68 -11.90 11.68
N LEU A 143 11.21 -10.71 11.37
CA LEU A 143 10.79 -9.47 12.04
C LEU A 143 9.41 -9.03 11.55
N VAL A 144 9.08 -9.26 10.27
CA VAL A 144 7.75 -8.99 9.72
C VAL A 144 6.72 -9.88 10.40
N ASP A 145 7.00 -11.18 10.56
CA ASP A 145 6.11 -12.11 11.25
C ASP A 145 5.83 -11.67 12.70
N GLN A 146 6.87 -11.20 13.41
CA GLN A 146 6.72 -10.65 14.77
C GLN A 146 5.84 -9.39 14.79
N MET A 147 6.07 -8.45 13.86
CA MET A 147 5.28 -7.23 13.76
C MET A 147 3.82 -7.50 13.43
N LEU A 148 3.54 -8.40 12.48
CA LEU A 148 2.17 -8.79 12.14
C LEU A 148 1.49 -9.50 13.32
N SER A 149 2.23 -10.30 14.08
CA SER A 149 1.72 -10.94 15.30
C SER A 149 1.34 -9.92 16.38
N LEU A 150 2.15 -8.88 16.57
CA LEU A 150 1.86 -7.78 17.51
C LEU A 150 0.68 -6.92 17.03
N GLY A 151 0.60 -6.65 15.73
CA GLY A 151 -0.44 -5.83 15.12
C GLY A 151 -1.74 -6.58 14.82
N LYS A 152 -1.81 -7.90 15.03
CA LYS A 152 -2.98 -8.74 14.73
C LYS A 152 -4.30 -8.21 15.31
N PRO A 153 -4.37 -7.67 16.54
CA PRO A 153 -5.60 -7.08 17.07
C PRO A 153 -6.13 -5.88 16.27
N LEU A 154 -5.28 -5.25 15.44
CA LEU A 154 -5.59 -4.08 14.63
C LEU A 154 -5.90 -4.43 13.16
N MET A 155 -5.65 -5.66 12.73
CA MET A 155 -5.80 -6.11 11.34
C MET A 155 -6.72 -7.33 11.28
N GLY A 156 -8.03 -7.10 11.34
CA GLY A 156 -9.02 -8.17 11.26
C GLY A 156 -9.20 -8.63 9.82
N GLN A 157 -9.78 -7.78 8.99
CA GLN A 157 -10.20 -8.13 7.63
C GLN A 157 -9.10 -7.90 6.61
N PHE A 158 -8.22 -6.92 6.82
CA PHE A 158 -7.12 -6.65 5.90
C PHE A 158 -6.21 -7.86 5.76
N ILE A 159 -5.77 -8.45 6.89
CA ILE A 159 -4.80 -9.56 6.86
C ILE A 159 -5.35 -10.82 6.19
N GLU A 160 -6.67 -11.04 6.25
CA GLU A 160 -7.34 -12.16 5.59
C GLU A 160 -7.29 -12.06 4.06
N ARG A 161 -7.16 -10.84 3.51
CA ARG A 161 -7.02 -10.58 2.06
C ARG A 161 -5.56 -10.67 1.57
N MET A 162 -4.60 -10.89 2.48
CA MET A 162 -3.18 -10.87 2.17
C MET A 162 -2.57 -12.27 2.11
N GLU A 163 -1.86 -12.57 1.03
CA GLU A 163 -0.98 -13.72 0.95
C GLU A 163 0.42 -13.36 1.45
N ILE A 164 0.85 -13.98 2.55
CA ILE A 164 2.16 -13.71 3.17
C ILE A 164 3.20 -14.69 2.65
N HIS A 165 4.27 -14.15 2.08
CA HIS A 165 5.37 -14.91 1.51
C HIS A 165 6.73 -14.45 2.07
N GLY A 166 7.57 -15.43 2.36
CA GLY A 166 8.94 -15.17 2.80
C GLY A 166 9.87 -14.62 1.71
N THR A 167 11.17 -14.66 1.97
CA THR A 167 12.22 -14.04 1.12
C THR A 167 12.58 -14.81 -0.16
N ASN A 168 11.91 -15.91 -0.48
CA ASN A 168 12.27 -16.73 -1.65
C ASN A 168 11.42 -16.35 -2.89
N PRO A 169 11.96 -15.64 -3.89
CA PRO A 169 11.22 -15.24 -5.09
C PRO A 169 10.72 -16.41 -5.91
N ARG A 170 11.39 -17.56 -5.88
CA ARG A 170 10.92 -18.78 -6.57
C ARG A 170 9.60 -19.31 -5.99
N LYS A 171 9.25 -18.91 -4.76
CA LYS A 171 7.98 -19.29 -4.13
C LYS A 171 6.89 -18.25 -4.38
N PHE A 172 7.18 -16.97 -4.22
CA PHE A 172 6.15 -15.93 -4.29
C PHE A 172 5.86 -15.42 -5.70
N ILE A 173 6.86 -15.32 -6.58
CA ILE A 173 6.65 -14.84 -7.97
C ILE A 173 5.61 -15.69 -8.71
N PRO A 174 5.65 -17.05 -8.64
CA PRO A 174 4.61 -17.86 -9.27
C PRO A 174 3.20 -17.62 -8.71
N GLN A 175 3.05 -17.18 -7.45
CA GLN A 175 1.73 -16.87 -6.89
C GLN A 175 1.21 -15.52 -7.39
N ILE A 176 2.10 -14.53 -7.47
CA ILE A 176 1.78 -13.22 -8.06
C ILE A 176 1.34 -13.39 -9.52
N LEU A 177 2.10 -14.14 -10.33
CA LEU A 177 1.82 -14.32 -11.76
C LEU A 177 0.53 -15.10 -12.07
N LYS A 178 -0.04 -15.82 -11.09
CA LYS A 178 -1.38 -16.44 -11.23
C LYS A 178 -2.49 -15.40 -11.24
N LYS A 179 -2.27 -14.23 -10.62
CA LYS A 179 -3.30 -13.20 -10.44
C LYS A 179 -3.00 -11.92 -11.22
N ILE A 180 -1.73 -11.67 -11.54
CA ILE A 180 -1.29 -10.45 -12.22
C ILE A 180 -0.52 -10.82 -13.50
N PRO A 181 -0.88 -10.27 -14.68
CA PRO A 181 -0.14 -10.49 -15.91
C PRO A 181 1.32 -10.06 -15.80
N ARG A 182 2.21 -10.89 -16.36
CA ARG A 182 3.66 -10.61 -16.39
C ARG A 182 3.99 -9.22 -16.93
N SER A 183 3.37 -8.81 -18.03
CA SER A 183 3.62 -7.50 -18.68
C SER A 183 3.23 -6.28 -17.82
N GLN A 184 2.49 -6.49 -16.73
CA GLN A 184 2.03 -5.45 -15.80
C GLN A 184 2.92 -5.34 -14.55
N LEU A 185 3.99 -6.11 -14.49
CA LEU A 185 4.94 -6.17 -13.38
C LEU A 185 6.33 -5.78 -13.83
N ASN A 186 7.13 -5.30 -12.88
CA ASN A 186 8.57 -5.14 -13.09
C ASN A 186 9.29 -6.50 -12.93
N ALA A 187 10.56 -6.54 -13.33
CA ALA A 187 11.38 -7.76 -13.25
C ALA A 187 11.48 -8.35 -11.83
N THR A 188 11.45 -7.50 -10.79
CA THR A 188 11.50 -7.93 -9.38
C THR A 188 10.36 -8.87 -9.00
N TYR A 189 9.16 -8.65 -9.56
CA TYR A 189 7.97 -9.47 -9.28
C TYR A 189 7.62 -10.43 -10.42
N GLY A 190 8.54 -10.65 -11.37
CA GLY A 190 8.38 -11.63 -12.44
C GLY A 190 8.00 -11.07 -13.80
N GLY A 191 8.07 -9.74 -13.99
CA GLY A 191 7.96 -9.02 -15.27
C GLY A 191 8.88 -9.55 -16.37
#